data_AF-A0AAP3ELH7-F1
#
_entry.id   AF-A0AAP3ELH7-F1
#
_cell.length_a   1.000
_cell.length_b   1.000
_cell.length_c   1.000
_cell.angle_alpha   90.00
_cell.angle_beta   90.00
_cell.angle_gamma   90.00
#
_symmetry.space_group_name_H-M   'P 1'
#
loop_
_entity.id
_entity.type
_entity.pdbx_description
1 polymer ?
#
loop_
_entity_poly.entity_id
_entity_poly.type
_entity_poly.pdbx_seq_one_letter_code
_entity_poly.pdbx_strand_id
1 'polypeptide(L)' 'LPNKIDPKVKNVAAVAVSATLPPMYSRGQTIDVTVSSIGDATSIRGGTLLLTQLHGADGEVYALAQGSVVVGGMNATGA' A
#
# COMPACT_ATOMS: atom_id res chain seq x y z
N LEU A 1 -17.92 -33.84 -3.55
CA LEU A 1 -17.25 -32.71 -2.85
C LEU A 1 -17.25 -31.53 -3.81
N PRO A 2 -17.86 -30.39 -3.48
CA PRO A 2 -17.87 -29.26 -4.39
C PRO A 2 -16.43 -28.79 -4.63
N ASN A 3 -16.10 -28.45 -5.87
CA ASN A 3 -14.79 -27.97 -6.27
C ASN A 3 -14.34 -26.85 -5.33
N LYS A 4 -13.10 -26.96 -4.83
CA LYS A 4 -12.42 -25.88 -4.10
C LYS A 4 -12.49 -24.63 -4.97
N ILE A 5 -13.38 -23.71 -4.63
CA ILE A 5 -13.34 -22.35 -5.13
C ILE A 5 -12.11 -21.76 -4.44
N ASP A 6 -10.93 -21.88 -5.05
CA ASP A 6 -9.78 -21.09 -4.66
C ASP A 6 -10.19 -19.63 -4.88
N PRO A 7 -10.32 -18.79 -3.84
CA PRO A 7 -10.53 -17.37 -4.01
C PRO A 7 -9.19 -16.76 -4.45
N LYS A 8 -8.65 -17.21 -5.58
CA LYS A 8 -7.63 -16.46 -6.32
C LYS A 8 -8.32 -15.20 -6.82
N VAL A 9 -8.40 -14.23 -5.93
CA VAL A 9 -8.86 -12.87 -6.18
C VAL A 9 -7.91 -12.24 -7.18
N LYS A 10 -8.18 -12.46 -8.47
CA LYS A 10 -7.29 -12.04 -9.57
C LYS A 10 -6.93 -10.55 -9.55
N ASN A 11 -7.74 -9.72 -8.87
CA ASN A 11 -7.65 -8.26 -8.89
C ASN A 11 -7.48 -7.66 -7.48
N VAL A 12 -7.09 -8.43 -6.47
CA VAL A 12 -6.86 -7.92 -5.11
C VAL A 12 -5.46 -8.32 -4.67
N ALA A 13 -4.75 -7.36 -4.07
CA ALA A 13 -3.43 -7.56 -3.50
C ALA A 13 -3.44 -7.16 -2.03
N ALA A 14 -2.78 -7.95 -1.18
CA ALA A 14 -2.40 -7.49 0.14
C ALA A 14 -1.22 -6.51 0.00
N VAL A 15 -1.28 -5.39 0.72
CA VAL A 15 -0.24 -4.36 0.66
C VAL A 15 0.15 -3.89 2.05
N ALA A 16 1.42 -3.53 2.22
CA ALA A 16 1.93 -2.80 3.37
C ALA A 16 2.00 -1.32 3.00
N VAL A 17 1.56 -0.45 3.90
CA VAL A 17 1.66 1.01 3.75
C VAL A 17 2.50 1.54 4.89
N SER A 18 3.57 2.25 4.58
CA SER A 18 4.45 2.88 5.57
C SER A 18 4.77 4.31 5.17
N ALA A 19 5.08 5.14 6.16
CA ALA A 19 5.45 6.52 5.96
C ALA A 19 6.45 6.95 7.03
N THR A 20 7.26 7.95 6.73
CA THR A 20 8.11 8.61 7.71
C THR A 20 7.54 9.99 7.96
N LEU A 21 7.14 10.26 9.20
CA LEU A 21 6.67 11.60 9.58
C LEU A 21 7.86 12.55 9.70
N PRO A 22 7.90 13.65 8.93
CA PRO A 22 8.95 14.64 9.08
C PRO A 22 8.79 15.39 10.41
N PRO A 23 9.90 15.95 10.95
CA PRO A 23 9.82 16.87 12.07
C PRO A 23 8.86 18.03 11.76
N MET A 24 8.08 18.46 12.75
CA MET A 24 7.12 19.58 12.62
C MET A 24 5.98 19.36 11.61
N TYR A 25 5.66 18.10 11.27
CA TYR A 25 4.45 17.80 10.50
C TYR A 25 3.21 18.40 11.17
N SER A 26 2.46 19.18 10.40
CA SER A 26 1.25 19.87 10.85
C SER A 26 0.00 19.21 10.30
N ARG A 27 -1.11 19.30 11.03
CA ARG A 27 -2.40 18.78 10.58
C ARG A 27 -2.77 19.37 9.22
N GLY A 28 -3.15 18.50 8.28
CA GLY A 28 -3.54 18.88 6.92
C GLY A 28 -2.40 18.97 5.91
N GLN A 29 -1.14 18.81 6.33
CA GLN A 29 -0.04 18.64 5.38
C GLN A 29 -0.12 17.26 4.73
N THR A 30 0.40 17.14 3.51
CA THR A 30 0.57 15.85 2.84
C THR A 30 1.88 15.21 3.28
N ILE A 31 1.88 13.89 3.44
CA ILE A 31 3.11 13.11 3.64
C ILE A 31 3.27 12.10 2.51
N ASP A 32 4.52 11.79 2.19
CA ASP A 32 4.83 10.71 1.28
C ASP A 32 4.63 9.36 1.98
N VAL A 33 3.97 8.45 1.28
CA VAL A 33 3.72 7.08 1.74
C VAL A 33 4.31 6.10 0.74
N THR A 34 4.91 5.04 1.26
CA THR A 34 5.41 3.91 0.48
C THR A 34 4.39 2.79 0.56
N VAL A 35 3.99 2.27 -0.60
CA VAL A 35 3.10 1.12 -0.71
C VAL A 35 3.87 -0.05 -1.30
N SER A 36 3.90 -1.17 -0.57
CA SER A 36 4.62 -2.37 -0.95
C SER A 36 3.64 -3.54 -1.08
N SER A 37 3.77 -4.32 -2.15
CA SER A 37 3.01 -5.56 -2.30
C SER A 37 3.44 -6.60 -1.25
N ILE A 38 2.49 -7.34 -0.69
CA ILE A 38 2.72 -8.45 0.24
C ILE A 38 2.34 -9.76 -0.44
N GLY A 39 3.18 -10.79 -0.27
CA GLY A 39 2.93 -12.15 -0.75
C GLY A 39 3.10 -12.29 -2.26
N ASP A 40 2.18 -13.01 -2.91
CA ASP A 40 2.29 -13.41 -4.32
C ASP A 40 1.83 -12.34 -5.33
N ALA A 41 1.60 -11.10 -4.89
CA ALA A 41 1.15 -10.02 -5.76
C ALA A 41 2.29 -9.58 -6.70
N THR A 42 2.20 -9.97 -7.98
CA THR A 42 3.21 -9.64 -9.01
C THR A 42 3.30 -8.15 -9.31
N SER A 43 2.21 -7.40 -9.14
CA SER A 43 2.19 -5.95 -9.33
C SER A 43 0.99 -5.31 -8.64
N ILE A 44 1.18 -4.08 -8.17
CA ILE A 44 0.13 -3.18 -7.65
C ILE A 44 -0.04 -1.93 -8.53
N ARG A 45 0.65 -1.89 -9.68
CA ARG A 45 0.58 -0.78 -10.62
C ARG A 45 -0.83 -0.62 -11.17
N GLY A 46 -1.34 0.61 -11.15
CA GLY A 46 -2.70 0.90 -11.59
C GLY A 46 -3.78 0.40 -10.62
N GLY A 47 -3.37 -0.14 -9.47
CA GLY A 47 -4.27 -0.44 -8.37
C GLY A 47 -4.74 0.83 -7.66
N THR A 48 -5.79 0.70 -6.86
CA THR A 48 -6.28 1.76 -5.97
C THR A 48 -6.09 1.31 -4.53
N LEU A 49 -5.40 2.13 -3.75
CA LEU A 49 -5.30 1.99 -2.31
C LEU A 49 -6.62 2.46 -1.69
N LEU A 50 -7.29 1.57 -0.99
CA LEU A 50 -8.46 1.92 -0.17
C LEU A 50 -8.02 2.76 1.02
N LEU A 51 -8.96 3.51 1.61
CA LEU A 51 -8.69 4.32 2.81
C LEU A 51 -7.98 3.48 3.88
N THR A 52 -6.73 3.83 4.13
CA THR A 52 -5.83 3.13 5.04
C THR A 52 -5.34 4.10 6.09
N GLN A 53 -5.53 3.75 7.36
CA GLN A 53 -5.04 4.53 8.49
C GLN A 53 -3.58 4.13 8.79
N LEU A 54 -2.71 5.12 8.96
CA LEU A 54 -1.34 4.90 9.41
C LEU A 54 -1.26 5.23 10.90
N HIS A 55 -0.93 4.21 11.69
CA HIS A 55 -0.80 4.31 13.13
C HIS A 55 0.67 4.53 13.55
N GLY A 56 0.86 5.34 14.59
CA GLY A 56 2.13 5.40 15.30
C GLY A 56 2.36 4.19 16.19
N ALA A 57 3.56 4.07 16.76
CA ALA A 57 3.87 3.04 17.74
C ALA A 57 3.06 3.16 19.05
N ASP A 58 2.46 4.32 19.28
CA ASP A 58 1.52 4.64 20.35
C ASP A 58 0.07 4.22 20.04
N GLY A 59 -0.22 3.78 18.81
CA GLY A 59 -1.55 3.37 18.35
C GLY A 59 -2.41 4.51 17.80
N GLU A 60 -1.96 5.75 17.87
CA GLU A 60 -2.72 6.91 17.38
C GLU A 60 -2.64 7.02 15.85
N VAL A 61 -3.68 7.58 15.23
CA VAL A 61 -3.71 7.79 13.77
C VAL A 61 -3.01 9.10 13.41
N TYR A 62 -1.89 9.00 12.69
CA TYR A 62 -1.11 10.17 12.28
C TYR A 62 -1.39 10.60 10.83
N ALA A 63 -1.82 9.66 9.98
CA ALA A 63 -2.13 9.93 8.59
C ALA A 63 -3.18 8.99 8.02
N LEU A 64 -3.80 9.45 6.94
CA LEU A 64 -4.70 8.68 6.10
C LEU A 64 -4.10 8.59 4.70
N ALA A 65 -4.01 7.39 4.15
CA ALA A 65 -3.55 7.15 2.78
C ALA A 65 -4.67 6.51 1.96
N GLN A 66 -4.90 7.03 0.76
CA GLN A 66 -5.86 6.48 -0.21
C GLN A 66 -5.55 6.99 -1.62
N GLY A 67 -6.07 6.30 -2.63
CA GLY A 67 -6.05 6.75 -4.02
C GLY A 67 -5.26 5.84 -4.95
N SER A 68 -4.98 6.31 -6.16
CA SER A 68 -4.28 5.53 -7.18
C SER A 68 -2.83 5.27 -6.78
N VAL A 69 -2.39 4.01 -6.86
CA VAL A 69 -1.02 3.62 -6.58
C VAL A 69 -0.18 3.77 -7.84
N VAL A 70 0.83 4.61 -7.76
CA VAL A 70 1.85 4.78 -8.79
C VAL A 70 3.13 4.07 -8.32
N VAL A 71 3.63 3.13 -9.14
CA VAL A 71 4.89 2.43 -8.86
C VAL A 71 6.02 3.20 -9.55
N GLY A 72 6.92 3.78 -8.77
CA GLY A 72 8.11 4.47 -9.27
C GLY A 72 9.24 3.50 -9.58
N GLY A 73 9.66 3.44 -10.84
CA GLY A 73 10.85 2.70 -11.29
C GLY A 73 10.63 1.20 -11.48
N MET A 74 10.75 0.73 -12.72
CA MET A 74 11.17 -0.66 -12.95
C MET A 74 12.65 -0.74 -12.58
N ASN A 75 13.00 -1.57 -11.59
CA ASN A 75 14.27 -2.26 -11.70
C ASN A 75 14.12 -3.19 -12.90
N ALA A 76 14.53 -2.73 -14.08
CA ALA A 76 14.76 -3.61 -15.21
C ALA A 76 15.84 -4.60 -14.75
N THR A 77 15.43 -5.78 -14.28
CA THR A 77 16.33 -6.92 -14.17
C THR A 77 16.70 -7.32 -15.59
N GLY A 78 17.70 -6.63 -16.13
CA GLY A 78 18.37 -7.01 -17.35
C GLY A 78 19.38 -8.11 -17.05
N ALA A 79 19.13 -9.29 -17.62
CA ALA A 79 20.13 -10.23 -18.12
C ALA A 79 19.45 -11.11 -19.17
#